data_AF-A0A2D9FUL7-F1
#
_entry.id   AF-A0A2D9FUL7-F1
#
_cell.length_a   1.000
_cell.length_b   1.000
_cell.length_c   1.000
_cell.angle_alpha   90.00
_cell.angle_beta   90.00
_cell.angle_gamma   90.00
#
_symmetry.space_group_name_H-M   'P 1'
#
loop_
_entity.id
_entity.type
_entity.pdbx_description
1 polymer ?
#
loop_
_entity_poly.entity_id
_entity_poly.type
_entity_poly.pdbx_seq_one_letter_code
_entity_poly.pdbx_strand_id
1 'polypeptide(L)'
;MKIILTILLTFHGLIHLMGFIKGFGLAEIPELTLPISQTGGILWLLSAVLFIISTLFLLTEYMIWWKIALAGLILSQSLIIYSWQDAKFGSAANIFIGLAILVVLFSAD
;
A
#
# COMPACT_ATOMS: atom_id res chain seq x y z
N MET A 1 -0.74 -12.65 14.46
CA MET A 1 -0.76 -11.28 13.90
C MET A 1 0.30 -11.07 12.82
N LYS A 2 1.59 -11.33 13.10
CA LYS A 2 2.71 -11.11 12.15
C LYS A 2 2.47 -11.69 10.74
N ILE A 3 2.06 -12.96 10.63
CA ILE A 3 1.80 -13.62 9.33
C ILE A 3 0.67 -12.93 8.55
N ILE A 4 -0.47 -12.65 9.20
CA ILE A 4 -1.62 -11.99 8.55
C ILE A 4 -1.21 -10.61 8.03
N LEU A 5 -0.48 -9.83 8.84
CA LEU A 5 -0.01 -8.51 8.46
C LEU A 5 1.03 -8.56 7.33
N THR A 6 1.95 -9.52 7.36
CA THR A 6 2.88 -9.79 6.26
C THR A 6 2.14 -10.07 4.95
N ILE A 7 1.15 -10.96 4.97
CA ILE A 7 0.32 -11.27 3.80
C ILE A 7 -0.37 -9.99 3.32
N LEU A 8 -1.02 -9.26 4.22
CA LEU A 8 -1.76 -8.04 3.89
C LEU A 8 -0.87 -6.97 3.24
N LEU A 9 0.27 -6.64 3.86
CA LEU A 9 1.22 -5.65 3.34
C LEU A 9 1.79 -6.09 1.98
N THR A 10 2.14 -7.37 1.84
CA THR A 10 2.69 -7.90 0.60
C THR A 10 1.69 -7.80 -0.54
N PHE A 11 0.50 -8.38 -0.37
CA PHE A 11 -0.50 -8.42 -1.44
C PHE A 11 -1.03 -7.02 -1.77
N HIS A 12 -1.26 -6.18 -0.76
CA HIS A 12 -1.68 -4.79 -1.00
C HIS A 12 -0.60 -4.01 -1.74
N GLY A 13 0.66 -4.14 -1.35
CA GLY A 13 1.79 -3.56 -2.08
C GLY A 13 1.90 -4.05 -3.53
N LEU A 14 1.71 -5.35 -3.78
CA LEU A 14 1.73 -5.91 -5.13
C LEU A 14 0.56 -5.40 -5.99
N ILE A 15 -0.63 -5.24 -5.43
CA ILE A 15 -1.79 -4.67 -6.12
C ILE A 15 -1.50 -3.23 -6.60
N HIS A 16 -0.72 -2.45 -5.85
CA HIS A 16 -0.32 -1.10 -6.27
C HIS A 16 0.53 -1.08 -7.55
N LEU A 17 1.19 -2.18 -7.91
CA LEU A 17 1.95 -2.26 -9.17
C LEU A 17 1.06 -2.11 -10.41
N MET A 18 -0.25 -2.42 -10.32
CA MET A 18 -1.18 -2.21 -11.43
C MET A 18 -1.29 -0.74 -11.83
N GLY A 19 -1.28 0.18 -10.87
CA GLY A 19 -1.31 1.61 -11.16
C GLY A 19 -0.04 2.11 -11.83
N PHE A 20 1.12 1.55 -11.48
CA PHE A 20 2.38 1.82 -12.16
C PHE A 20 2.35 1.30 -13.61
N ILE A 21 1.96 0.04 -13.80
CA ILE A 21 1.84 -0.60 -15.13
C ILE A 21 0.92 0.23 -16.04
N LYS A 22 -0.25 0.64 -15.52
CA LYS A 22 -1.20 1.50 -16.24
C LYS A 22 -0.60 2.87 -16.56
N GLY A 23 -0.01 3.56 -15.58
CA GLY A 23 0.51 4.92 -15.73
C GLY A 23 1.65 5.06 -16.73
N PHE A 24 2.39 3.97 -16.98
CA PHE A 24 3.45 3.90 -17.98
C PHE A 24 3.00 3.24 -19.29
N GLY A 25 1.75 2.80 -19.40
CA GLY A 25 1.24 2.13 -20.59
C GLY A 25 1.93 0.80 -20.91
N LEU A 26 2.42 0.09 -19.88
CA LEU A 26 3.16 -1.17 -20.06
C LEU A 26 2.24 -2.35 -20.39
N ALA A 27 0.99 -2.30 -19.92
CA ALA A 27 -0.07 -3.24 -20.26
C ALA A 27 -1.45 -2.58 -20.03
N GLU A 28 -2.47 -3.11 -20.67
CA GLU A 28 -3.85 -2.75 -20.35
C GLU A 28 -4.26 -3.36 -19.00
N ILE A 29 -4.76 -2.51 -18.10
CA ILE A 29 -5.37 -2.92 -16.83
C ILE A 29 -6.86 -2.54 -16.89
N PRO A 30 -7.77 -3.48 -17.23
CA PRO A 30 -9.20 -3.21 -17.35
C PRO A 30 -9.86 -2.77 -16.05
N GLU A 31 -9.32 -3.19 -14.90
CA GLU A 31 -9.83 -2.85 -13.56
C GLU A 31 -9.56 -1.39 -13.19
N LEU A 32 -8.59 -0.73 -13.84
CA LEU A 32 -8.27 0.68 -13.67
C LEU A 32 -8.78 1.47 -14.87
N THR A 33 -10.02 1.93 -14.78
CA THR A 33 -10.72 2.64 -15.85
C THR A 33 -10.34 4.11 -15.93
N LEU A 34 -10.00 4.73 -14.79
CA LEU A 34 -9.56 6.11 -14.72
C LEU A 34 -8.14 6.28 -15.30
N PRO A 35 -7.86 7.41 -15.97
CA PRO A 35 -6.53 7.68 -16.49
C PRO A 35 -5.54 7.87 -15.32
N ILE A 36 -4.38 7.23 -15.43
CA ILE A 36 -3.25 7.40 -14.50
C ILE A 36 -2.11 8.05 -15.28
N SER A 37 -1.63 9.21 -14.83
CA SER A 37 -0.46 9.86 -15.41
C SER A 37 0.83 9.12 -15.04
N GLN A 38 1.94 9.38 -15.74
CA GLN A 38 3.25 8.82 -15.38
C GLN A 38 3.66 9.18 -13.93
N THR A 39 3.45 10.43 -13.52
CA THR A 39 3.67 10.86 -12.13
C THR A 39 2.79 10.08 -11.16
N GLY A 40 1.52 9.87 -11.51
CA GLY A 40 0.62 9.00 -10.75
C GLY A 40 1.19 7.58 -10.63
N GLY A 41 1.61 6.97 -11.74
CA GLY A 41 2.23 5.65 -11.76
C GLY A 41 3.46 5.53 -10.86
N ILE A 42 4.30 6.58 -10.79
CA ILE A 42 5.44 6.63 -9.85
C ILE A 42 4.96 6.62 -8.40
N LEU A 43 3.90 7.35 -8.07
CA LEU A 43 3.34 7.36 -6.72
C LEU A 43 2.73 5.99 -6.33
N TRP A 44 2.07 5.31 -7.28
CA TRP A 44 1.60 3.93 -7.11
C TRP A 44 2.78 2.98 -6.84
N LEU A 45 3.86 3.07 -7.64
CA LEU A 45 5.09 2.29 -7.41
C LEU A 45 5.72 2.58 -6.04
N LEU A 46 5.77 3.84 -5.62
CA LEU A 46 6.31 4.23 -4.33
C LEU A 46 5.49 3.61 -3.18
N SER A 47 4.16 3.58 -3.29
CA SER A 47 3.31 2.91 -2.30
C SER A 47 3.60 1.41 -2.22
N ALA A 48 3.75 0.74 -3.37
CA ALA A 48 4.16 -0.66 -3.43
C ALA A 48 5.50 -0.90 -2.72
N VAL A 49 6.52 -0.10 -3.05
CA VAL A 49 7.86 -0.21 -2.45
C VAL A 49 7.81 -0.01 -0.93
N LEU A 50 7.07 0.99 -0.43
CA LEU A 50 6.94 1.24 1.01
C LEU A 50 6.32 0.05 1.74
N PHE A 51 5.27 -0.58 1.18
CA PHE A 51 4.68 -1.77 1.80
C PHE A 51 5.59 -3.00 1.75
N ILE A 52 6.35 -3.19 0.66
CA ILE A 52 7.33 -4.29 0.58
C ILE A 52 8.48 -4.07 1.57
N ILE A 53 9.04 -2.87 1.67
CA ILE A 53 10.08 -2.55 2.66
C ILE A 53 9.55 -2.75 4.08
N SER A 54 8.32 -2.28 4.36
CA SER A 54 7.68 -2.50 5.66
C SER A 54 7.50 -3.98 5.97
N THR A 55 7.12 -4.79 4.98
CA THR A 55 7.02 -6.24 5.11
C THR A 55 8.36 -6.87 5.48
N LEU A 56 9.43 -6.50 4.80
CA LEU A 56 10.78 -7.01 5.09
C LEU A 56 11.19 -6.65 6.51
N PHE A 57 11.00 -5.40 6.93
CA PHE A 57 11.33 -4.96 8.29
C PHE A 57 10.47 -5.62 9.36
N LEU A 58 9.19 -5.88 9.08
CA LEU A 58 8.32 -6.65 9.96
C LEU A 58 8.86 -8.07 10.15
N LEU A 59 9.25 -8.74 9.06
CA LEU A 59 9.77 -10.11 9.10
C LEU A 59 11.09 -10.21 9.87
N THR A 60 12.00 -9.26 9.65
CA THR A 60 13.31 -9.19 10.33
C THR A 60 13.27 -8.44 11.66
N GLU A 61 12.08 -8.10 12.17
CA GLU A 61 11.87 -7.51 13.50
C GLU A 61 12.49 -6.12 13.72
N TYR A 62 12.76 -5.38 12.65
CA TYR A 62 13.15 -3.98 12.76
C TYR A 62 11.93 -3.13 13.13
N MET A 63 11.94 -2.55 14.33
CA MET A 63 10.82 -1.75 14.87
C MET A 63 10.43 -0.54 14.02
N ILE A 64 11.25 -0.11 13.07
CA ILE A 64 10.91 0.97 12.14
C ILE A 64 9.82 0.58 11.11
N TRP A 65 9.48 -0.71 10.99
CA TRP A 65 8.51 -1.21 10.00
C TRP A 65 7.18 -0.43 9.98
N TRP A 66 6.65 -0.06 11.15
CA TRP A 66 5.35 0.60 11.28
C TRP A 66 5.39 2.05 10.79
N LYS A 67 6.54 2.73 10.91
CA LYS A 67 6.75 4.08 10.36
C LYS A 67 6.73 4.05 8.83
N ILE A 68 7.36 3.02 8.25
CA ILE A 68 7.37 2.81 6.80
C ILE A 68 5.95 2.43 6.32
N ALA A 69 5.26 1.54 7.03
CA ALA A 69 3.86 1.19 6.72
C ALA A 69 2.95 2.42 6.78
N LEU A 70 3.12 3.30 7.77
CA LEU A 70 2.33 4.51 7.93
C LEU A 70 2.50 5.47 6.73
N ALA A 71 3.74 5.68 6.28
CA ALA A 71 4.01 6.47 5.08
C ALA A 71 3.35 5.84 3.83
N GLY A 72 3.48 4.52 3.67
CA GLY A 72 2.83 3.76 2.60
C GLY A 72 1.29 3.84 2.65
N LEU A 73 0.71 3.80 3.85
CA LEU A 73 -0.73 3.89 4.10
C LEU A 73 -1.29 5.25 3.73
N ILE A 74 -0.62 6.35 4.13
CA ILE A 74 -1.05 7.72 3.79
C ILE A 74 -1.02 7.92 2.27
N LEU A 75 0.06 7.48 1.60
CA LEU A 75 0.16 7.57 0.16
C LEU A 75 -0.88 6.68 -0.53
N SER A 76 -1.01 5.43 -0.11
CA SER A 76 -2.00 4.49 -0.64
C SER A 76 -3.41 5.03 -0.52
N GLN A 77 -3.78 5.58 0.63
CA GLN A 77 -5.13 6.09 0.84
C GLN A 77 -5.40 7.33 -0.02
N SER A 78 -4.40 8.20 -0.19
CA SER A 78 -4.48 9.34 -1.12
C SER A 78 -4.76 8.86 -2.55
N LEU A 79 -3.99 7.87 -3.04
CA LEU A 79 -4.19 7.29 -4.38
C LEU A 79 -5.56 6.64 -4.54
N ILE A 80 -6.03 5.91 -3.53
CA ILE A 80 -7.36 5.30 -3.55
C ILE A 80 -8.46 6.36 -3.61
N ILE A 81 -8.32 7.49 -2.90
CA ILE A 81 -9.28 8.60 -2.98
C ILE A 81 -9.30 9.20 -4.40
N TYR A 82 -8.13 9.42 -5.01
CA TYR A 82 -8.05 9.91 -6.39
C TYR A 82 -8.64 8.94 -7.41
N SER A 83 -8.48 7.62 -7.19
CA SER A 83 -8.99 6.56 -8.07
C SER A 83 -10.19 5.82 -7.47
N TRP A 84 -11.07 6.53 -6.74
CA TRP A 84 -12.09 5.92 -5.88
C TRP A 84 -12.99 4.90 -6.59
N GLN A 85 -13.43 5.21 -7.81
CA GLN A 85 -14.32 4.34 -8.57
C GLN A 85 -13.71 2.96 -8.84
N ASP A 86 -12.40 2.91 -9.07
CA ASP A 86 -11.66 1.68 -9.39
C ASP A 86 -11.07 1.01 -8.14
N ALA A 87 -10.65 1.80 -7.14
CA ALA A 87 -9.73 1.33 -6.10
C ALA A 87 -10.30 1.32 -4.67
N LYS A 88 -11.56 1.74 -4.43
CA LYS A 88 -12.15 1.88 -3.08
C LYS A 88 -12.01 0.65 -2.17
N PHE A 89 -11.98 -0.56 -2.72
CA PHE A 89 -11.80 -1.78 -1.92
C PHE A 89 -10.43 -1.86 -1.25
N GLY A 90 -9.42 -1.19 -1.81
CA GLY A 90 -8.11 -1.04 -1.17
C GLY A 90 -8.17 -0.30 0.17
N SER A 91 -9.20 0.51 0.43
CA SER A 91 -9.35 1.16 1.74
C SER A 91 -9.61 0.16 2.86
N ALA A 92 -10.21 -1.01 2.58
CA ALA A 92 -10.35 -2.06 3.59
C ALA A 92 -8.98 -2.57 4.04
N ALA A 93 -8.05 -2.80 3.10
CA ALA A 93 -6.68 -3.18 3.43
C ALA A 93 -5.97 -2.09 4.25
N ASN A 94 -6.12 -0.81 3.87
CA ASN A 94 -5.56 0.31 4.63
C ASN A 94 -6.12 0.40 6.06
N ILE A 95 -7.41 0.12 6.26
CA ILE A 95 -8.01 0.09 7.61
C ILE A 95 -7.33 -0.98 8.47
N PHE A 96 -7.17 -2.21 7.96
CA PHE A 96 -6.51 -3.27 8.71
C PHE A 96 -5.03 -2.98 8.99
N ILE A 97 -4.30 -2.40 8.03
CA ILE A 97 -2.91 -1.95 8.24
C ILE A 97 -2.87 -0.85 9.33
N GLY A 98 -3.79 0.12 9.26
CA GLY A 98 -3.91 1.19 10.24
C GLY A 98 -4.19 0.68 11.65
N LEU A 99 -5.10 -0.28 11.80
CA LEU A 99 -5.37 -0.94 13.07
C LEU A 99 -4.13 -1.64 13.63
N ALA A 100 -3.35 -2.33 12.78
CA ALA A 100 -2.11 -2.96 13.20
C ALA A 100 -1.06 -1.95 13.68
N ILE A 101 -0.96 -0.78 13.01
CA ILE A 101 -0.09 0.32 13.45
C ILE A 101 -0.55 0.86 14.80
N LEU A 102 -1.86 1.06 15.00
CA LEU A 102 -2.40 1.53 16.28
C LEU A 102 -2.08 0.57 17.42
N VAL A 103 -2.23 -0.74 17.21
CA VAL A 103 -1.85 -1.75 18.22
C VAL A 103 -0.40 -1.58 18.65
N VAL A 104 0.52 -1.35 17.71
CA VAL A 104 1.94 -1.12 18.03
C VAL A 104 2.13 0.14 18.86
N LEU A 105 1.50 1.25 18.44
CA LEU A 105 1.61 2.54 19.12
C LEU A 105 1.12 2.49 20.57
N PHE A 106 0.02 1.77 20.84
CA PHE A 106 -0.53 1.61 22.19
C PHE A 106 0.10 0.46 23.00
N SER A 107 0.95 -0.36 22.37
CA SER A 107 1.73 -1.40 23.05
C SER A 107 3.16 -0.97 23.40
N ALA A 108 3.56 0.22 22.96
CA ALA A 108 4.91 0.76 23.17
C ALA A 108 5.08 1.49 24.52
N ASP A 109 4.11 1.35 25.44
CA ASP A 109 4.11 1.88 26.80
C ASP A 109 4.63 0.85 27.82
#